data_AF-A0AAW6H7E6-F1
#
_entry.id   AF-A0AAW6H7E6-F1
#
_cell.length_a   1.000
_cell.length_b   1.000
_cell.length_c   1.000
_cell.angle_alpha   90.00
_cell.angle_beta   90.00
_cell.angle_gamma   90.00
#
_symmetry.space_group_name_H-M   'P 1'
#
loop_
_entity.id
_entity.type
_entity.pdbx_description
1 polymer ?
#
loop_
_entity_poly.entity_id
_entity_poly.type
_entity_poly.pdbx_seq_one_letter_code
_entity_poly.pdbx_strand_id
1 'polypeptide(L)'
;MGWDYCYIGVEKQGDRFVLKQVVCKDAEQQNKETSTRLMELPVSRKLEAGLFPNYERDIYLRVKVGKNGVCHFHYSLDGKKYQPAGEPFTARQGKWIGAKVGLFSTAPFGKDRGWVDADWFRIEK
;
A
#
# COMPACT_ATOMS: atom_id res chain seq x y z
N MET A 1 7.53 2.00 -16.47
CA MET A 1 7.55 1.98 -15.00
C MET A 1 8.87 2.56 -14.52
N GLY A 2 9.00 2.96 -13.26
CA GLY A 2 10.30 3.35 -12.71
C GLY A 2 11.25 2.15 -12.60
N TRP A 3 12.56 2.40 -12.49
CA TRP A 3 13.56 1.36 -12.26
C TRP A 3 13.29 0.59 -10.96
N ASP A 4 12.93 1.32 -9.91
CA ASP A 4 12.59 0.76 -8.62
C ASP A 4 11.21 1.29 -8.21
N TYR A 5 10.44 0.48 -7.50
CA TYR A 5 9.23 0.94 -6.83
C TYR A 5 9.05 0.27 -5.46
N CYS A 6 8.30 0.97 -4.61
CA CYS A 6 7.89 0.46 -3.31
C CYS A 6 6.48 0.96 -3.00
N TYR A 7 5.68 0.11 -2.36
CA TYR A 7 4.40 0.48 -1.80
C TYR A 7 4.14 -0.27 -0.50
N ILE A 8 3.33 0.34 0.37
CA ILE A 8 2.62 -0.38 1.41
C ILE A 8 1.19 -0.61 0.94
N GLY A 9 0.65 -1.79 1.21
CA GLY A 9 -0.69 -2.18 0.78
C GLY A 9 -1.39 -2.99 1.87
N VAL A 10 -2.71 -2.90 1.88
CA VAL A 10 -3.56 -3.72 2.75
C VAL A 10 -4.16 -4.84 1.92
N GLU A 11 -3.87 -6.07 2.30
CA GLU A 11 -4.35 -7.27 1.62
C GLU A 11 -5.39 -7.98 2.50
N LYS A 12 -6.53 -8.34 1.91
CA LYS A 12 -7.53 -9.18 2.57
C LYS A 12 -7.09 -10.64 2.50
N GLN A 13 -7.02 -11.32 3.64
CA GLN A 13 -6.70 -12.73 3.76
C GLN A 13 -7.77 -13.43 4.59
N GLY A 14 -8.79 -14.00 3.94
CA GLY A 14 -9.94 -14.58 4.65
C GLY A 14 -10.79 -13.49 5.31
N ASP A 15 -10.93 -13.54 6.63
CA ASP A 15 -11.68 -12.62 7.48
C ASP A 15 -10.83 -11.51 8.13
N ARG A 16 -9.55 -11.43 7.76
CA ARG A 16 -8.59 -10.45 8.30
C ARG A 16 -7.90 -9.66 7.20
N PHE A 17 -7.24 -8.59 7.62
CA PHE A 17 -6.43 -7.74 6.76
C PHE A 17 -4.97 -7.77 7.19
N VAL A 18 -4.08 -7.63 6.21
CA VAL A 18 -2.63 -7.68 6.42
C VAL A 18 -2.01 -6.46 5.78
N LEU A 19 -1.27 -5.69 6.58
CA LEU A 19 -0.41 -4.65 6.05
C LEU A 19 0.88 -5.30 5.54
N LYS A 20 1.23 -5.05 4.29
CA LYS A 20 2.47 -5.51 3.68
C LYS A 20 3.25 -4.36 3.06
N GLN A 21 4.55 -4.52 2.99
CA GLN A 21 5.42 -3.70 2.14
C GLN A 21 5.87 -4.55 0.96
N VAL A 22 5.83 -3.96 -0.23
CA VAL A 22 6.35 -4.57 -1.45
C VAL A 22 7.43 -3.68 -2.03
N VAL A 23 8.52 -4.31 -2.45
CA VAL A 23 9.66 -3.65 -3.10
C VAL A 23 10.02 -4.41 -4.36
N CYS A 24 10.26 -3.68 -5.44
CA CYS A 24 10.87 -4.21 -6.64
C CYS A 24 12.04 -3.30 -7.04
N LYS A 25 13.20 -3.91 -7.24
CA LYS A 25 14.43 -3.27 -7.71
C LYS A 25 14.71 -3.74 -9.13
N ASP A 26 15.11 -2.86 -10.02
CA ASP A 26 15.36 -3.17 -11.43
C ASP A 26 14.14 -3.80 -12.14
N ALA A 27 12.95 -3.23 -11.93
CA ALA A 27 11.69 -3.70 -12.47
C ALA A 27 11.66 -3.80 -14.01
N GLU A 28 12.38 -2.91 -14.71
CA GLU A 28 12.52 -2.99 -16.18
C GLU A 28 13.27 -4.25 -16.64
N GLN A 29 14.07 -4.87 -15.77
CA GLN A 29 14.77 -6.12 -16.03
C GLN A 29 13.92 -7.34 -15.64
N GLN A 30 12.61 -7.17 -15.42
CA GLN A 30 11.68 -8.23 -15.00
C GLN A 30 12.06 -8.88 -13.66
N ASN A 31 12.78 -8.16 -12.80
CA ASN A 31 13.06 -8.64 -11.46
C ASN A 31 11.76 -8.77 -10.65
N LYS A 32 11.74 -9.72 -9.72
CA LYS A 32 10.52 -10.05 -8.97
C LYS A 32 10.27 -9.06 -7.83
N GLU A 33 8.99 -8.83 -7.54
CA GLU A 33 8.58 -8.19 -6.29
C GLU A 33 9.01 -9.04 -5.09
N THR A 34 9.52 -8.38 -4.06
CA THR A 34 9.69 -8.94 -2.73
C THR A 34 8.60 -8.37 -1.83
N SER A 35 7.80 -9.26 -1.22
CA SER A 35 6.69 -8.89 -0.34
C SER A 35 6.99 -9.27 1.10
N THR A 36 6.91 -8.30 2.00
CA THR A 36 7.13 -8.46 3.45
C THR A 36 5.83 -8.22 4.19
N ARG A 37 5.35 -9.23 4.92
CA ARG A 37 4.23 -9.08 5.86
C ARG A 37 4.69 -8.23 7.04
N LEU A 38 4.03 -7.10 7.29
CA LEU A 38 4.38 -6.21 8.40
C LEU A 38 3.56 -6.54 9.65
N MET A 39 2.23 -6.67 9.51
CA MET A 39 1.33 -6.96 10.62
C MET A 39 -0.07 -7.33 10.15
N GLU A 40 -0.84 -7.93 11.06
CA GLU A 40 -2.29 -8.06 10.92
C GLU A 40 -2.98 -6.78 11.37
N LEU A 41 -3.98 -6.38 10.62
CA LEU A 41 -4.86 -5.28 10.94
C LEU A 41 -6.22 -5.86 11.34
N PRO A 42 -6.91 -5.25 12.33
CA PRO A 42 -8.23 -5.72 12.72
C PRO A 42 -9.23 -5.61 11.54
N VAL A 43 -10.51 -5.91 11.76
CA VAL A 43 -11.61 -5.51 10.86
C VAL A 43 -12.26 -4.22 11.36
N SER A 44 -12.56 -3.26 10.47
CA SER A 44 -13.27 -2.03 10.87
C SER A 44 -14.76 -2.29 10.93
N ARG A 45 -15.29 -2.97 9.91
CA ARG A 45 -16.70 -3.32 9.81
C ARG A 45 -16.86 -4.69 9.17
N LYS A 46 -17.83 -5.44 9.68
CA LYS A 46 -18.31 -6.69 9.09
C LYS A 46 -19.74 -6.45 8.61
N LEU A 47 -19.98 -6.64 7.33
CA LEU A 47 -21.28 -6.48 6.71
C LEU A 47 -21.81 -7.86 6.31
N GLU A 48 -22.90 -8.28 6.95
CA GLU A 48 -23.55 -9.58 6.70
C GLU A 48 -24.47 -9.55 5.46
N ALA A 49 -24.19 -8.68 4.50
CA ALA A 49 -25.00 -8.53 3.29
C ALA A 49 -24.48 -9.44 2.17
N GLY A 50 -25.34 -10.31 1.64
CA GLY A 50 -25.05 -11.23 0.52
C GLY A 50 -24.93 -12.69 0.94
N LEU A 51 -24.39 -13.54 0.05
CA LEU A 51 -24.13 -14.97 0.36
C LEU A 51 -22.97 -15.16 1.36
N PHE A 52 -22.05 -14.20 1.45
CA PHE A 52 -20.87 -14.26 2.32
C PHE A 52 -20.65 -12.90 3.00
N PRO A 53 -20.11 -12.88 4.24
CA PRO A 53 -19.80 -11.63 4.93
C PRO A 53 -18.72 -10.83 4.20
N ASN A 54 -18.96 -9.52 4.09
CA ASN A 54 -17.99 -8.56 3.60
C ASN A 54 -17.25 -7.92 4.77
N TYR A 55 -15.97 -7.66 4.60
CA TYR A 55 -15.11 -7.08 5.63
C TYR A 55 -14.50 -5.80 5.08
N GLU A 56 -14.50 -4.75 5.89
CA GLU A 56 -13.92 -3.45 5.55
C GLU A 56 -12.80 -3.08 6.51
N ARG A 57 -11.86 -2.28 6.02
CA ARG A 57 -10.72 -1.77 6.78
C ARG A 57 -10.46 -0.32 6.40
N ASP A 58 -10.84 0.57 7.30
CA ASP A 58 -10.49 1.98 7.23
C ASP A 58 -9.03 2.15 7.68
N ILE A 59 -8.24 2.85 6.87
CA ILE A 59 -6.81 3.08 7.13
C ILE A 59 -6.34 4.37 6.46
N TYR A 60 -5.42 5.05 7.12
CA TYR A 60 -4.69 6.18 6.58
C TYR A 60 -3.29 5.74 6.22
N LEU A 61 -2.87 5.99 4.98
CA LEU A 61 -1.52 5.69 4.49
C LEU A 61 -0.76 7.00 4.28
N ARG A 62 0.53 7.00 4.56
CA ARG A 62 1.39 8.17 4.38
C ARG A 62 2.78 7.74 3.93
N VAL A 63 3.34 8.49 2.99
CA VAL A 63 4.78 8.46 2.70
C VAL A 63 5.36 9.82 3.04
N LYS A 64 6.43 9.84 3.84
CA LYS A 64 7.25 11.03 4.07
C LYS A 64 8.48 10.93 3.18
N VAL A 65 8.63 11.87 2.26
CA VAL A 65 9.79 11.92 1.37
C VAL A 65 10.83 12.86 1.97
N GLY A 66 11.92 12.28 2.45
CA GLY A 66 13.04 13.01 3.04
C GLY A 66 14.08 13.47 2.02
N LYS A 67 15.21 13.95 2.54
CA LYS A 67 16.38 14.31 1.72
C LYS A 67 16.81 13.12 0.86
N ASN A 68 17.38 13.41 -0.30
CA ASN A 68 17.86 12.41 -1.26
C ASN A 68 16.78 11.42 -1.75
N GLY A 69 15.49 11.78 -1.63
CA GLY A 69 14.38 10.93 -2.09
C GLY A 69 14.14 9.69 -1.21
N VAL A 70 14.57 9.70 0.05
CA VAL A 70 14.32 8.61 0.99
C VAL A 70 12.86 8.64 1.45
N CYS A 71 12.09 7.62 1.07
CA CYS A 71 10.68 7.46 1.40
C CYS A 71 10.51 6.65 2.68
N HIS A 72 9.87 7.24 3.68
CA HIS A 72 9.47 6.56 4.92
C HIS A 72 7.95 6.37 4.94
N PHE A 73 7.52 5.11 4.89
CA PHE A 73 6.11 4.75 4.91
C PHE A 73 5.56 4.69 6.33
N HIS A 74 4.32 5.13 6.48
CA HIS A 74 3.60 5.16 7.74
C HIS A 74 2.13 4.81 7.50
N TYR A 75 1.47 4.32 8.54
CA TYR A 75 0.03 4.08 8.54
C TYR A 75 -0.61 4.57 9.84
N SER A 76 -1.93 4.77 9.83
CA SER A 76 -2.72 5.08 11.02
C SER A 76 -4.11 4.44 10.92
N LEU A 77 -4.64 3.98 12.05
CA LEU A 77 -6.00 3.43 12.15
C LEU A 77 -7.02 4.43 12.71
N ASP A 78 -6.57 5.57 13.24
CA ASP A 78 -7.40 6.61 13.85
C ASP A 78 -7.25 7.97 13.16
N GLY A 79 -6.39 8.06 12.15
CA GLY A 79 -6.07 9.30 11.43
C GLY A 79 -5.24 10.30 12.24
N LYS A 80 -4.83 9.95 13.45
CA LYS A 80 -4.15 10.84 14.41
C LYS A 80 -2.74 10.35 14.70
N LYS A 81 -2.61 9.10 15.16
CA LYS A 81 -1.33 8.49 15.51
C LYS A 81 -0.83 7.66 14.33
N TYR A 82 0.26 8.13 13.73
CA TYR A 82 0.92 7.44 12.62
C TYR A 82 2.08 6.60 13.13
N GLN A 83 2.12 5.34 12.70
CA GLN A 83 3.18 4.38 13.01
C GLN A 83 4.02 4.12 11.76
N PRO A 84 5.33 3.91 11.89
CA PRO A 84 6.17 3.52 10.76
C PRO A 84 5.74 2.14 10.20
N ALA A 85 5.89 1.97 8.88
CA ALA A 85 5.53 0.74 8.17
C ALA A 85 6.70 0.27 7.29
N GLY A 86 7.35 -0.81 7.70
CA GLY A 86 8.43 -1.43 6.93
C GLY A 86 9.70 -0.57 6.88
N GLU A 87 10.56 -0.89 5.91
CA GLU A 87 11.87 -0.28 5.75
C GLU A 87 11.84 0.98 4.87
N PRO A 88 12.74 1.96 5.09
CA PRO A 88 12.90 3.09 4.19
C PRO A 88 13.24 2.66 2.76
N PHE A 89 12.74 3.41 1.77
CA PHE A 89 13.00 3.15 0.36
C PHE A 89 13.53 4.41 -0.33
N THR A 90 14.72 4.34 -0.92
CA THR A 90 15.25 5.45 -1.71
C THR A 90 14.66 5.41 -3.12
N ALA A 91 13.90 6.44 -3.49
CA ALA A 91 13.40 6.61 -4.84
C ALA A 91 14.56 6.78 -5.83
N ARG A 92 14.54 5.99 -6.91
CA ARG A 92 15.57 6.00 -7.95
C ARG A 92 15.10 6.78 -9.17
N GLN A 93 15.99 7.58 -9.75
CA GLN A 93 15.73 8.32 -10.97
C GLN A 93 15.32 7.37 -12.12
N GLY A 94 14.22 7.70 -12.80
CA GLY A 94 13.79 7.04 -14.04
C GLY A 94 14.50 7.60 -15.27
N LYS A 95 14.42 6.89 -16.41
CA LYS A 95 15.02 7.34 -17.69
C LYS A 95 14.35 8.62 -18.23
N TRP A 96 13.02 8.66 -18.22
CA TRP A 96 12.22 9.69 -18.90
C TRP A 96 11.14 10.34 -18.03
N ILE A 97 10.90 9.79 -16.84
CA ILE A 97 9.80 10.18 -15.96
C ILE A 97 10.33 10.26 -14.53
N GLY A 98 9.91 11.29 -13.80
CA GLY A 98 10.23 11.47 -12.38
C GLY A 98 9.50 10.48 -11.48
N ALA A 99 9.84 10.53 -10.18
CA ALA A 99 9.15 9.73 -9.16
C ALA A 99 7.66 10.06 -9.12
N LYS A 100 6.83 9.03 -8.92
CA LYS A 100 5.38 9.16 -8.79
C LYS A 100 4.92 8.55 -7.47
N VAL A 101 3.85 9.10 -6.94
CA VAL A 101 3.10 8.55 -5.81
C VAL A 101 1.64 8.49 -6.20
N GLY A 102 0.93 7.47 -5.74
CA GLY A 102 -0.49 7.29 -6.05
C GLY A 102 -1.10 6.14 -5.28
N LEU A 103 -2.39 5.93 -5.52
CA LEU A 103 -3.16 4.82 -4.97
C LEU A 103 -3.55 3.88 -6.11
N PHE A 104 -3.68 2.61 -5.80
CA PHE A 104 -4.19 1.60 -6.71
C PHE A 104 -4.89 0.50 -5.92
N SER A 105 -5.76 -0.24 -6.59
CA SER A 105 -6.37 -1.46 -6.07
C SER A 105 -6.23 -2.55 -7.11
N THR A 106 -5.77 -3.71 -6.68
CA THR A 106 -5.62 -4.89 -7.55
C THR A 106 -6.32 -6.07 -6.90
N ALA A 107 -6.88 -6.92 -7.75
CA ALA A 107 -7.38 -8.23 -7.37
C ALA A 107 -6.68 -9.28 -8.24
N PRO A 108 -6.48 -10.51 -7.74
CA PRO A 108 -6.07 -11.62 -8.57
C PRO A 108 -7.00 -11.76 -9.79
N PHE A 109 -6.46 -12.21 -10.91
CA PHE A 109 -7.27 -12.47 -12.09
C PHE A 109 -8.34 -13.53 -11.77
N GLY A 110 -9.61 -13.18 -11.97
CA GLY A 110 -10.72 -14.08 -11.63
C GLY A 110 -12.05 -13.35 -11.44
N LYS A 111 -12.99 -14.03 -10.78
CA LYS A 111 -14.32 -13.49 -10.48
C LYS A 111 -14.35 -12.60 -9.24
N ASP A 112 -13.39 -12.77 -8.34
CA ASP A 112 -13.31 -12.00 -7.11
C ASP A 112 -12.98 -10.55 -7.43
N ARG A 113 -13.74 -9.64 -6.83
CA ARG A 113 -13.54 -8.21 -6.98
C ARG A 113 -13.24 -7.61 -5.62
N GLY A 114 -12.16 -6.86 -5.55
CA GLY A 114 -11.88 -5.92 -4.47
C GLY A 114 -12.17 -4.50 -4.94
N TRP A 115 -12.45 -3.62 -3.99
CA TRP A 115 -12.55 -2.19 -4.24
C TRP A 115 -11.78 -1.43 -3.17
N VAL A 116 -11.40 -0.20 -3.50
CA VAL A 116 -10.88 0.79 -2.56
C VAL A 116 -11.70 2.03 -2.79
N ASP A 117 -12.21 2.61 -1.70
CA ASP A 117 -12.78 3.96 -1.71
C ASP A 117 -11.76 4.89 -1.05
N ALA A 118 -11.40 5.94 -1.77
CA ALA A 118 -10.36 6.87 -1.38
C ALA A 118 -11.01 8.23 -1.11
N ASP A 119 -11.27 8.51 0.16
CA ASP A 119 -11.89 9.76 0.62
C ASP A 119 -11.08 11.00 0.19
N TRP A 120 -9.75 10.96 0.36
CA TRP A 120 -8.87 12.04 -0.08
C TRP A 120 -7.44 11.56 -0.37
N PHE A 121 -6.74 12.33 -1.19
CA PHE A 121 -5.31 12.21 -1.41
C PHE A 121 -4.66 13.57 -1.19
N ARG A 122 -3.80 13.70 -0.17
CA ARG A 122 -3.21 14.97 0.24
C ARG A 122 -1.71 14.96 0.07
N ILE A 123 -1.19 16.05 -0.48
CA ILE A 123 0.24 16.33 -0.62
C ILE A 123 0.54 17.58 0.19
N GLU A 124 1.54 17.50 1.06
CA GLU A 124 2.07 18.61 1.86
C GLU A 124 3.59 18.71 1.59
N LYS A 125 4.17 19.90 1.76
CA LYS A 125 5.60 20.15 1.56
C LYS A 125 6.39 20.00 2.85
#